data_AF-A0A7K2X1P8-F1
#
_entry.id   AF-A0A7K2X1P8-F1
#
_cell.length_a   1.000
_cell.length_b   1.000
_cell.length_c   1.000
_cell.angle_alpha   90.00
_cell.angle_beta   90.00
_cell.angle_gamma   90.00
#
_symmetry.space_group_name_H-M   'P 1'
#
loop_
_entity.id
_entity.type
_entity.pdbx_description
1 polymer ?
#
loop_
_entity_poly.entity_id
_entity_poly.type
_entity_poly.pdbx_seq_one_letter_code
_entity_poly.pdbx_strand_id
1 'polypeptide(L)'
;MYEPIRAKSVHTMADADFPHRSREEELDIQLAGHLAALLAVTDELGLDEAGGSIARQIERLRGAAPVRLSPAATRTADDADADSPAHLADTDRAELHARALALAGRALVVAA
;
A
#
# COMPACT_ATOMS: atom_id res chain seq x y z
N MET A 1 -22.23 14.94 63.19
CA MET A 1 -22.08 13.59 62.59
C MET A 1 -21.15 13.74 61.41
N TYR A 2 -20.05 12.99 61.36
CA TYR A 2 -19.21 12.91 60.16
C TYR A 2 -19.80 11.85 59.24
N GLU A 3 -20.12 12.20 57.99
CA GLU A 3 -20.39 11.17 56.99
C GLU A 3 -19.07 10.54 56.53
N PRO A 4 -19.00 9.21 56.37
CA PRO A 4 -17.80 8.56 55.86
C PRO A 4 -17.62 8.87 54.37
N ILE A 5 -16.37 9.10 53.96
CA ILE A 5 -15.99 9.27 52.55
C ILE A 5 -16.38 7.99 51.80
N ARG A 6 -17.32 8.08 50.84
CA ARG A 6 -17.46 7.07 49.79
C ARG A 6 -16.13 7.03 49.04
N ALA A 7 -15.30 6.03 49.33
CA ALA A 7 -14.20 5.69 48.45
C ALA A 7 -14.83 5.31 47.10
N LYS A 8 -14.78 6.22 46.12
CA LYS A 8 -15.05 5.88 44.72
C LYS A 8 -13.97 4.86 44.34
N SER A 9 -14.39 3.61 44.18
CA SER A 9 -13.58 2.63 43.45
C SER A 9 -13.49 3.13 42.01
N VAL A 10 -12.42 3.86 41.69
CA VAL A 10 -12.08 4.23 40.31
C VAL A 10 -11.30 3.06 39.72
N HIS A 11 -11.98 1.93 39.57
CA HIS A 11 -11.50 0.80 38.78
C HIS A 11 -12.43 0.64 37.58
N THR A 12 -12.59 1.72 36.81
CA THR A 12 -12.80 1.59 35.37
C THR A 12 -11.47 1.10 34.81
N MET A 13 -11.28 -0.23 34.79
CA MET A 13 -10.46 -0.84 33.76
C MET A 13 -10.90 -0.17 32.47
N ALA A 14 -10.00 0.56 31.82
CA ALA A 14 -10.27 1.16 30.53
C ALA A 14 -11.03 0.11 29.71
N ASP A 15 -12.27 0.44 29.35
CA ASP A 15 -13.09 -0.37 28.48
C ASP A 15 -12.16 -0.74 27.34
N ALA A 16 -11.86 -2.03 27.18
CA ALA A 16 -10.91 -2.45 26.17
C ALA A 16 -11.58 -2.09 24.85
N ASP A 17 -11.23 -0.90 24.33
CA ASP A 17 -11.87 -0.28 23.18
C ASP A 17 -11.89 -1.34 22.09
N PHE A 18 -13.08 -1.91 21.88
CA PHE A 18 -13.32 -2.82 20.78
C PHE A 18 -12.88 -2.08 19.51
N PRO A 19 -12.22 -2.77 18.55
CA PRO A 19 -11.78 -2.11 17.33
C PRO A 19 -12.96 -1.35 16.71
N HIS A 20 -12.81 -0.03 16.56
CA HIS A 20 -13.84 0.84 15.99
C HIS A 20 -14.15 0.53 14.52
N ARG A 21 -13.38 -0.38 13.92
CA ARG A 21 -13.53 -0.87 12.56
C ARG A 21 -13.77 -2.35 12.53
N SER A 22 -14.58 -2.77 11.56
CA SER A 22 -14.76 -4.18 11.30
C SER A 22 -13.46 -4.81 10.79
N ARG A 23 -13.31 -6.12 10.99
CA ARG A 23 -12.16 -6.85 10.43
C ARG A 23 -12.09 -6.73 8.91
N GLU A 24 -13.25 -6.71 8.24
CA GLU A 24 -13.36 -6.55 6.79
C GLU A 24 -12.82 -5.19 6.34
N GLU A 25 -13.22 -4.11 7.02
CA GLU A 25 -12.71 -2.77 6.74
C GLU A 25 -11.18 -2.70 6.89
N GLU A 26 -10.60 -3.36 7.89
CA GLU A 26 -9.15 -3.40 8.06
C GLU A 26 -8.45 -4.20 6.95
N LEU A 27 -9.06 -5.27 6.45
CA LEU A 27 -8.51 -6.02 5.31
C LEU A 27 -8.58 -5.20 4.02
N ASP A 28 -9.66 -4.46 3.79
CA ASP A 28 -9.80 -3.58 2.64
C ASP A 28 -8.74 -2.46 2.64
N ILE A 29 -8.47 -1.88 3.82
CA ILE A 29 -7.41 -0.88 3.99
C ILE A 29 -6.04 -1.49 3.69
N GLN A 30 -5.76 -2.67 4.23
CA GLN A 30 -4.49 -3.37 3.97
C GLN A 30 -4.36 -3.72 2.49
N LEU A 31 -5.41 -4.25 1.87
CA LEU A 31 -5.41 -4.61 0.45
C LEU A 31 -5.17 -3.38 -0.42
N ALA A 32 -5.87 -2.27 -0.15
CA ALA A 32 -5.66 -1.01 -0.86
C ALA A 32 -4.22 -0.50 -0.73
N GLY A 33 -3.60 -0.65 0.45
CA GLY A 33 -2.19 -0.31 0.68
C GLY A 33 -1.22 -1.15 -0.17
N HIS A 34 -1.41 -2.47 -0.20
CA HIS A 34 -0.57 -3.37 -1.00
C HIS A 34 -0.73 -3.12 -2.50
N LEU A 35 -1.97 -2.89 -2.95
CA LEU A 35 -2.25 -2.56 -4.35
C LEU A 35 -1.65 -1.21 -4.74
N ALA A 36 -1.66 -0.20 -3.86
CA ALA A 36 -1.03 1.09 -4.12
C ALA A 36 0.50 0.96 -4.26
N ALA A 37 1.14 0.12 -3.44
CA ALA A 37 2.56 -0.17 -3.58
C ALA A 37 2.88 -0.92 -4.88
N LEU A 38 2.03 -1.89 -5.25
CA LEU A 38 2.17 -2.61 -6.52
C LEU A 38 1.98 -1.68 -7.72
N LEU A 39 1.02 -0.76 -7.64
CA LEU A 39 0.75 0.24 -8.67
C LEU A 39 1.97 1.11 -8.97
N ALA A 40 2.66 1.58 -7.94
CA ALA A 40 3.86 2.41 -8.10
C ALA A 40 4.96 1.67 -8.90
N VAL A 41 5.24 0.41 -8.53
CA VAL A 41 6.23 -0.43 -9.25
C VAL A 41 5.77 -0.72 -10.69
N THR A 42 4.46 -0.88 -10.89
CA THR A 42 3.88 -1.13 -12.22
C THR A 42 3.98 0.10 -13.12
N ASP A 43 3.84 1.31 -12.55
CA ASP A 43 4.05 2.59 -13.23
C ASP A 43 5.53 2.77 -13.60
N GLU A 44 6.46 2.45 -12.69
CA GLU A 44 7.91 2.47 -12.95
C GLU A 44 8.31 1.49 -14.07
N LEU A 45 7.68 0.31 -14.13
CA LEU A 45 7.88 -0.67 -15.20
C LEU A 45 7.24 -0.24 -16.54
N GLY A 46 6.39 0.79 -16.56
CA GLY A 46 5.66 1.26 -17.75
C GLY A 46 4.55 0.30 -18.21
N LEU A 47 3.96 -0.47 -17.29
CA LEU A 47 2.92 -1.45 -17.59
C LEU A 47 1.52 -0.82 -17.47
N ASP A 48 1.21 0.11 -18.37
CA ASP A 48 0.04 1.00 -18.26
C ASP A 48 -1.31 0.27 -18.11
N GLU A 49 -1.53 -0.80 -18.87
CA GLU A 49 -2.77 -1.58 -18.82
C GLU A 49 -2.95 -2.30 -17.47
N ALA A 50 -1.88 -2.92 -16.98
CA ALA A 50 -1.87 -3.59 -15.68
C ALA A 50 -2.08 -2.57 -14.56
N GLY A 51 -1.35 -1.47 -14.59
CA GLY A 51 -1.51 -0.39 -13.62
C GLY A 51 -2.91 0.21 -13.67
N GLY A 52 -3.50 0.42 -14.85
CA GLY A 52 -4.89 0.86 -15.03
C GLY A 52 -5.92 -0.10 -14.40
N SER A 53 -5.64 -1.39 -14.44
CA SER A 53 -6.47 -2.41 -13.78
C SER A 53 -6.35 -2.37 -12.25
N ILE A 54 -5.13 -2.19 -11.73
CA ILE A 54 -4.87 -2.05 -10.29
C ILE A 54 -5.50 -0.77 -9.75
N ALA A 55 -5.38 0.36 -10.46
CA ALA A 55 -5.97 1.64 -10.06
C ALA A 55 -7.50 1.55 -9.93
N ARG A 56 -8.17 0.87 -10.87
CA ARG A 56 -9.61 0.60 -10.77
C ARG A 56 -9.99 -0.25 -9.56
N GLN A 57 -9.13 -1.19 -9.15
CA GLN A 57 -9.37 -1.98 -7.93
C GLN A 57 -9.20 -1.12 -6.68
N ILE A 58 -8.18 -0.27 -6.62
CA ILE A 58 -7.97 0.68 -5.50
C ILE A 58 -9.15 1.64 -5.40
N GLU A 59 -9.64 2.16 -6.54
CA GLU A 59 -10.80 3.05 -6.57
C GLU A 59 -12.05 2.36 -6.02
N ARG A 60 -12.29 1.09 -6.35
CA ARG A 60 -13.38 0.32 -5.76
C ARG A 60 -13.26 0.18 -4.23
N LEU A 61 -12.06 -0.07 -3.72
CA LEU A 61 -11.82 -0.26 -2.29
C LEU A 61 -11.87 1.05 -1.50
N ARG A 62 -11.43 2.17 -2.09
CA ARG A 62 -11.27 3.46 -1.40
C ARG A 62 -12.29 4.52 -1.78
N GLY A 63 -13.09 4.29 -2.82
CA GLY A 63 -14.03 5.25 -3.39
C GLY A 63 -13.38 6.41 -4.16
N ALA A 64 -12.06 6.35 -4.40
CA ALA A 64 -11.33 7.40 -5.10
C ALA A 64 -10.15 6.84 -5.90
N ALA A 65 -9.98 7.35 -7.13
CA ALA A 65 -8.88 6.97 -8.00
C ALA A 65 -7.51 7.38 -7.38
N PRO A 66 -6.51 6.49 -7.40
CA PRO A 66 -5.16 6.82 -6.94
C PRO A 66 -4.41 7.72 -7.94
N VAL A 67 -3.48 8.53 -7.43
CA VAL A 67 -2.53 9.29 -8.26
C VAL A 67 -1.55 8.32 -8.92
N ARG A 68 -1.21 8.58 -10.19
CA ARG A 68 -0.35 7.73 -11.03
C ARG A 68 0.91 8.48 -11.46
N LEU A 69 2.02 7.76 -11.57
CA LEU A 69 3.21 8.30 -12.23
C LEU A 69 3.01 8.19 -13.75
N SER A 70 3.30 9.26 -14.49
CA SER A 70 3.31 9.17 -15.96
C SER A 70 4.59 8.47 -16.42
N PRO A 71 4.53 7.46 -17.31
CA PRO A 71 5.71 6.74 -17.81
C PRO A 71 6.68 7.65 -18.59
N ALA A 72 6.26 8.85 -18.98
CA ALA A 72 7.13 9.84 -19.60
C ALA A 72 8.11 10.51 -18.62
N ALA A 73 7.81 10.53 -17.32
CA ALA A 73 8.64 11.19 -16.31
C ALA A 73 9.84 10.34 -15.87
N THR A 74 9.78 9.02 -16.02
CA THR A 74 10.82 8.09 -15.55
C THR A 74 11.99 7.98 -16.52
N ARG A 75 11.76 8.14 -17.82
CA ARG A 75 12.80 7.99 -18.87
C ARG A 75 13.85 9.11 -18.91
N THR A 76 13.61 10.24 -18.25
CA THR A 76 14.48 11.42 -18.37
C THR A 76 15.67 11.44 -17.41
N ALA A 77 15.80 10.47 -16.50
CA ALA A 77 16.86 10.48 -15.48
C ALA A 77 18.13 9.67 -15.85
N ASP A 78 18.05 8.72 -16.78
CA ASP A 78 19.13 7.74 -17.03
C ASP A 78 20.08 8.06 -18.20
N ASP A 79 19.88 9.17 -18.92
CA ASP A 79 20.66 9.51 -20.12
C ASP A 79 22.03 10.18 -19.83
N ALA A 80 22.58 10.07 -18.62
CA ALA A 80 23.82 10.77 -18.25
C ALA A 80 24.77 9.97 -17.34
N ASP A 81 25.30 8.82 -17.80
CA ASP A 81 26.73 8.48 -17.63
C ASP A 81 27.11 7.16 -18.34
N ALA A 82 28.27 7.17 -18.99
CA ALA A 82 28.70 6.17 -19.95
C ALA A 82 29.67 5.13 -19.35
N ASP A 83 29.13 3.97 -18.95
CA ASP A 83 29.82 2.68 -19.09
C ASP A 83 28.75 1.54 -19.08
N SER A 84 28.45 0.97 -20.24
CA SER A 84 27.46 -0.11 -20.48
C SER A 84 26.06 0.03 -19.82
N PRO A 85 25.25 1.06 -20.19
CA PRO A 85 23.95 1.35 -19.58
C PRO A 85 22.89 0.24 -19.73
N ALA A 86 23.03 -0.65 -20.71
CA ALA A 86 22.02 -1.66 -21.01
C ALA A 86 21.91 -2.77 -19.94
N HIS A 87 23.03 -3.22 -19.35
CA HIS A 87 23.00 -4.29 -18.36
C HIS A 87 22.51 -3.82 -16.99
N LEU A 88 22.81 -2.57 -16.62
CA LEU A 88 22.33 -1.97 -15.38
C LEU A 88 20.81 -1.76 -15.46
N ALA A 89 20.32 -1.16 -16.55
CA ALA A 89 18.88 -0.97 -16.77
C ALA A 89 18.09 -2.30 -16.82
N ASP A 90 18.66 -3.36 -17.39
CA ASP A 90 18.03 -4.69 -17.39
C ASP A 90 17.99 -5.31 -15.99
N THR A 91 19.05 -5.12 -15.20
CA THR A 91 19.11 -5.56 -13.80
C THR A 91 18.07 -4.81 -12.95
N ASP A 92 18.00 -3.48 -13.08
CA ASP A 92 17.02 -2.66 -12.37
C ASP A 92 15.58 -3.07 -12.73
N ARG A 93 15.33 -3.34 -14.02
CA ARG A 93 14.03 -3.82 -14.49
C ARG A 93 13.69 -5.20 -13.91
N ALA A 94 14.66 -6.11 -13.84
CA ALA A 94 14.47 -7.43 -13.24
C ALA A 94 14.16 -7.33 -11.73
N GLU A 95 14.85 -6.44 -11.01
CA GLU A 95 14.58 -6.15 -9.60
C GLU A 95 13.18 -5.58 -9.38
N LEU A 96 12.73 -4.66 -10.23
CA LEU A 96 11.37 -4.13 -10.20
C LEU A 96 10.32 -5.24 -10.44
N HIS A 97 10.57 -6.15 -11.39
CA HIS A 97 9.70 -7.31 -11.59
C HIS A 97 9.64 -8.23 -10.36
N ALA A 98 10.78 -8.53 -9.74
CA ALA A 98 10.83 -9.33 -8.52
C ALA A 98 10.07 -8.66 -7.36
N ARG A 99 10.22 -7.33 -7.22
CA ARG A 99 9.48 -6.53 -6.24
C ARG A 99 7.98 -6.55 -6.52
N ALA A 100 7.56 -6.42 -7.78
CA ALA A 100 6.17 -6.50 -8.18
C ALA A 100 5.56 -7.87 -7.81
N LEU A 101 6.26 -8.97 -8.10
CA LEU A 101 5.83 -10.32 -7.72
C LEU A 101 5.68 -10.50 -6.21
N ALA A 102 6.63 -9.99 -5.42
CA ALA A 102 6.57 -10.05 -3.96
C ALA A 102 5.37 -9.24 -3.41
N LEU A 103 5.09 -8.06 -3.96
CA LEU A 103 3.94 -7.24 -3.58
C LEU A 103 2.62 -7.90 -3.97
N ALA A 104 2.54 -8.49 -5.16
CA ALA A 104 1.38 -9.24 -5.60
C ALA A 104 1.09 -10.43 -4.68
N GLY A 105 2.12 -11.17 -4.26
CA GLY A 105 1.99 -12.26 -3.29
C GLY A 105 1.39 -11.79 -1.96
N ARG A 106 1.85 -10.64 -1.42
CA ARG A 106 1.28 -10.06 -0.20
C ARG A 106 -0.18 -9.65 -0.37
N ALA A 107 -0.52 -9.02 -1.49
CA ALA A 107 -1.90 -8.64 -1.79
C ALA A 107 -2.83 -9.86 -1.87
N LEU A 108 -2.36 -10.96 -2.48
CA LEU A 108 -3.12 -12.21 -2.59
C LEU A 108 -3.39 -12.85 -1.22
N VAL A 109 -2.44 -12.77 -0.28
CA VAL A 109 -2.64 -13.30 1.09
C VAL A 109 -3.69 -12.49 1.86
N VAL A 110 -3.74 -11.18 1.68
CA VAL A 110 -4.74 -10.31 2.33
C VAL A 110 -6.13 -10.52 1.72
N ALA A 111 -6.21 -10.82 0.44
CA ALA A 111 -7.46 -11.04 -0.29
C ALA A 111 -8.07 -12.44 -0.12
N ALA A 112 -7.38 -13.36 0.57
CA ALA A 112 -7.76 -14.77 0.72
C ALA A 112 -8.69 -15.04 1.91
#